data_AF-A0ABD2DI05-F1
#
_entry.id   AF-A0ABD2DI05-F1
#
_cell.length_a   1.000
_cell.length_b   1.000
_cell.length_c   1.000
_cell.angle_alpha   90.00
_cell.angle_beta   90.00
_cell.angle_gamma   90.00
#
_symmetry.space_group_name_H-M   'P 1'
#
loop_
_entity.id
_entity.type
_entity.pdbx_description
1 polymer ?
#
loop_
_entity_poly.entity_id
_entity_poly.type
_entity_poly.pdbx_seq_one_letter_code
_entity_poly.pdbx_strand_id
1 'polypeptide(L)'
;QSGLGKSTMVNTLFKSKVWKTTLPGLVVPIPQTLQLHSVTHVIEEKGVKLKLTVTDTPGFGDQINNDKCLRPLDIEFLQRLCRTVNVVPVIARADSLTMEERDAFRRRIQQNMRAHCIDVYPQKCFDEDINDRILNSKIRDRIPFAVVGADREHLVNGRCVLGRKTKWGIIEVENMAHCEFPLLRDLLIRSHLQDLKDITHNVHYENYRVIRLNESHLLPRGPGWVNLAPASPGQLTTPGPVKARRRARDDLEDRL
;
A
#
# COMPACT_ATOMS: atom_id res chain seq x y z
N GLN A 1 6.68 13.53 4.86
CA GLN A 1 6.55 14.83 5.55
C GLN A 1 5.25 14.87 6.34
N SER A 2 5.28 15.36 7.59
CA SER A 2 4.08 15.64 8.37
C SER A 2 3.33 16.84 7.78
N GLY A 3 2.03 16.95 8.05
CA GLY A 3 1.24 18.10 7.61
C GLY A 3 0.85 18.14 6.13
N LEU A 4 1.26 17.19 5.28
CA LEU A 4 0.82 17.14 3.86
C LEU A 4 -0.68 16.80 3.68
N GLY A 5 -1.42 16.53 4.74
CA GLY A 5 -2.85 16.20 4.66
C GLY A 5 -3.13 14.72 4.35
N LYS A 6 -2.22 13.80 4.71
CA LYS A 6 -2.39 12.35 4.51
C LYS A 6 -3.68 11.83 5.16
N SER A 7 -3.86 12.10 6.45
CA SER A 7 -5.05 11.68 7.20
C SER A 7 -6.33 12.34 6.66
N THR A 8 -6.24 13.60 6.19
CA THR A 8 -7.35 14.27 5.48
C THR A 8 -7.69 13.53 4.18
N MET A 9 -6.69 13.08 3.42
CA MET A 9 -6.88 12.30 2.20
C MET A 9 -7.54 10.93 2.48
N VAL A 10 -7.16 10.27 3.58
CA VAL A 10 -7.83 9.03 4.03
C VAL A 10 -9.32 9.26 4.23
N ASN A 11 -9.69 10.32 4.97
CA ASN A 11 -11.08 10.69 5.16
C ASN A 11 -11.77 11.08 3.85
N THR A 12 -11.07 11.78 2.97
CA THR A 12 -11.57 12.17 1.65
C THR A 12 -11.93 10.93 0.82
N LEU A 13 -11.07 9.91 0.84
CA LEU A 13 -11.29 8.65 0.13
C LEU A 13 -12.53 7.93 0.66
N PHE A 14 -12.70 7.83 1.98
CA PHE A 14 -13.87 7.16 2.59
C PHE A 14 -15.18 7.97 2.54
N LYS A 15 -15.12 9.31 2.48
CA LYS A 15 -16.29 10.19 2.35
C LYS A 15 -16.67 10.50 0.90
N SER A 16 -15.95 9.93 -0.08
CA SER A 16 -16.29 10.13 -1.48
C SER A 16 -17.72 9.67 -1.74
N LYS A 17 -18.49 10.43 -2.53
CA LYS A 17 -19.90 10.16 -2.85
C LYS A 17 -20.14 8.87 -3.64
N VAL A 18 -19.05 8.21 -4.03
CA VAL A 18 -19.06 6.91 -4.67
C VAL A 18 -19.68 5.84 -3.77
N TRP A 19 -19.53 5.99 -2.46
CA TRP A 19 -19.98 5.00 -1.50
C TRP A 19 -21.45 5.22 -1.12
N LYS A 20 -22.24 4.15 -1.10
CA LYS A 20 -23.65 4.20 -0.64
C LYS A 20 -23.80 4.39 0.87
N THR A 21 -22.74 4.14 1.64
CA THR A 21 -22.78 4.18 3.11
C THR A 21 -22.11 5.45 3.61
N THR A 22 -22.91 6.49 3.88
CA THR A 22 -22.42 7.69 4.57
C THR A 22 -22.19 7.33 6.04
N LEU A 23 -20.96 7.52 6.53
CA LEU A 23 -20.65 7.36 7.95
C LEU A 23 -21.38 8.43 8.79
N PRO A 24 -21.92 8.09 9.97
CA PRO A 24 -22.42 9.08 10.92
C PRO A 24 -21.28 10.01 11.36
N GLY A 25 -21.52 11.31 11.28
CA GLY A 25 -20.52 12.33 11.52
C GLY A 25 -19.93 12.31 12.94
N LEU A 26 -18.60 12.27 13.01
CA LEU A 26 -17.85 12.89 14.09
C LEU A 26 -16.57 13.48 13.49
N VAL A 27 -16.56 14.79 13.28
CA VAL A 27 -15.38 15.54 12.82
C VAL A 27 -14.52 15.79 14.05
N VAL A 28 -13.62 14.86 14.34
CA VAL A 28 -12.56 15.07 15.34
C VAL A 28 -11.36 15.70 14.64
N PRO A 29 -10.77 16.79 15.18
CA PRO A 29 -9.50 17.31 14.69
C PRO A 29 -8.46 16.19 14.66
N ILE A 30 -7.88 15.91 13.50
CA ILE A 30 -6.92 14.81 13.35
C ILE A 30 -5.60 15.24 14.01
N PRO A 31 -5.18 14.63 15.14
CA PRO A 31 -3.89 14.93 15.73
C PRO A 31 -2.77 14.46 14.80
N GLN A 32 -1.54 14.93 15.02
CA GLN A 32 -0.39 14.43 14.28
C GLN A 32 -0.24 12.91 14.50
N THR A 33 -0.17 12.16 13.42
CA THR A 33 0.03 10.71 13.44
C THR A 33 1.42 10.37 13.97
N LEU A 34 1.52 9.86 15.20
CA LEU A 34 2.78 9.49 15.85
C LEU A 34 3.16 8.01 15.63
N GLN A 35 2.18 7.16 15.29
CA GLN A 35 2.36 5.72 15.04
C GLN A 35 1.58 5.29 13.79
N LEU A 36 1.96 4.15 13.21
CA LEU A 36 1.17 3.53 12.14
C LEU A 36 -0.24 3.24 12.63
N HIS A 37 -1.24 3.73 11.91
CA HIS A 37 -2.66 3.58 12.25
C HIS A 37 -3.45 3.08 11.04
N SER A 38 -4.05 1.90 11.15
CA SER A 38 -4.86 1.31 10.09
C SER A 38 -6.35 1.48 10.36
N VAL A 39 -7.06 2.00 9.35
CA VAL A 39 -8.51 2.18 9.35
C VAL A 39 -9.11 1.25 8.30
N THR A 40 -9.97 0.34 8.72
CA THR A 40 -10.64 -0.61 7.82
C THR A 40 -12.13 -0.29 7.72
N HIS A 41 -12.64 -0.17 6.50
CA HIS A 41 -14.06 -0.03 6.21
C HIS A 41 -14.50 -1.02 5.13
N VAL A 42 -15.74 -1.50 5.23
CA VAL A 42 -16.39 -2.24 4.15
C VAL A 42 -17.23 -1.25 3.37
N ILE A 43 -16.85 -1.02 2.11
CA ILE A 43 -17.54 -0.12 1.20
C ILE A 43 -18.23 -0.93 0.10
N GLU A 44 -19.36 -0.45 -0.40
CA GLU A 44 -20.09 -1.09 -1.50
C GLU A 44 -20.11 -0.16 -2.71
N GLU A 45 -19.64 -0.66 -3.85
CA GLU A 45 -19.75 0.01 -5.14
C GLU A 45 -20.40 -0.92 -6.17
N LYS A 46 -21.49 -0.46 -6.81
CA LYS A 46 -22.26 -1.23 -7.82
C LYS A 46 -22.64 -2.65 -7.37
N GLY A 47 -22.87 -2.86 -6.06
CA GLY A 47 -23.24 -4.16 -5.48
C GLY A 47 -22.04 -5.03 -5.09
N VAL A 48 -20.81 -4.62 -5.36
CA VAL A 48 -19.59 -5.30 -4.93
C VAL A 48 -19.15 -4.74 -3.57
N LYS A 49 -18.98 -5.60 -2.58
CA LYS A 49 -18.45 -5.24 -1.26
C LYS A 49 -16.93 -5.34 -1.26
N LEU A 50 -16.25 -4.25 -0.92
CA LEU A 50 -14.81 -4.16 -0.80
C LEU A 50 -14.44 -3.85 0.66
N LYS A 51 -13.61 -4.69 1.27
CA LYS A 51 -12.99 -4.39 2.58
C LYS A 51 -11.72 -3.57 2.33
N LEU A 52 -11.84 -2.25 2.35
CA LEU A 52 -10.73 -1.33 2.15
C LEU A 52 -10.06 -1.01 3.48
N THR A 53 -8.75 -1.25 3.57
CA THR A 53 -7.92 -0.84 4.71
C THR A 53 -6.95 0.23 4.26
N VAL A 54 -6.94 1.36 4.95
CA VAL A 54 -6.00 2.45 4.71
C VAL A 54 -5.13 2.61 5.94
N THR A 55 -3.82 2.50 5.76
CA THR A 55 -2.84 2.65 6.84
C THR A 55 -2.20 4.02 6.75
N ASP A 56 -2.53 4.89 7.72
CA ASP A 56 -1.85 6.17 7.89
C ASP A 56 -0.48 5.96 8.55
N THR A 57 0.49 6.74 8.11
CA THR A 57 1.89 6.64 8.51
C THR A 57 2.36 7.95 9.15
N PRO A 58 3.21 7.89 10.19
CA PRO A 58 3.84 9.08 10.74
C PRO A 58 4.54 9.90 9.65
N GLY A 59 4.45 11.22 9.77
CA GLY A 59 5.19 12.11 8.88
C GLY A 59 6.69 11.98 9.11
N PHE A 60 7.46 11.81 8.03
CA PHE A 60 8.91 11.88 8.07
C PHE A 60 9.46 13.10 7.30
N GLY A 61 10.49 13.78 7.82
CA GLY A 61 11.13 14.91 7.14
C GLY A 61 10.33 16.21 7.23
N ASP A 62 10.04 16.65 8.46
CA ASP A 62 9.19 17.81 8.81
C ASP A 62 9.81 19.19 8.54
N GLN A 63 10.91 19.24 7.80
CA GLN A 63 11.49 20.49 7.31
C GLN A 63 10.66 20.98 6.13
N ILE A 64 10.02 22.14 6.30
CA ILE A 64 9.31 22.87 5.25
C ILE A 64 10.36 23.38 4.28
N ASN A 65 10.57 22.67 3.17
CA ASN A 65 11.19 23.26 2.00
C ASN A 65 10.31 22.98 0.79
N ASN A 66 9.71 24.05 0.25
CA ASN A 66 8.99 24.04 -1.03
C ASN A 66 10.01 24.10 -2.18
N ASP A 67 11.00 23.21 -2.14
CA ASP A 67 11.97 23.17 -3.22
C ASP A 67 11.28 22.70 -4.50
N LYS A 68 11.66 23.35 -5.58
CA LYS A 68 11.13 23.19 -6.94
C LYS A 68 11.41 21.80 -7.55
N CYS A 69 11.83 20.82 -6.76
CA CYS A 69 12.33 19.51 -7.17
C CYS A 69 11.97 18.41 -6.13
N LEU A 70 12.07 17.13 -6.52
CA LEU A 70 12.04 16.04 -5.53
C LEU A 70 13.24 16.20 -4.58
N ARG A 71 12.99 16.16 -3.28
CA ARG A 71 14.07 16.24 -2.29
C ARG A 71 14.91 14.96 -2.38
N PRO A 72 16.24 15.01 -2.14
CA PRO A 72 17.07 13.81 -2.10
C PRO A 72 16.51 12.71 -1.18
N LEU A 73 15.91 13.14 -0.08
CA LEU A 73 15.21 12.27 0.86
C LEU A 73 14.02 11.53 0.25
N ASP A 74 13.21 12.23 -0.56
CA ASP A 74 12.06 11.64 -1.24
C ASP A 74 12.53 10.69 -2.35
N ILE A 75 13.63 11.01 -3.04
CA ILE A 75 14.25 10.16 -4.06
C ILE A 75 14.68 8.83 -3.45
N GLU A 76 15.48 8.86 -2.39
CA GLU A 76 15.96 7.64 -1.72
C GLU A 76 14.80 6.81 -1.15
N PHE A 77 13.81 7.49 -0.55
CA PHE A 77 12.62 6.83 -0.03
C PHE A 77 11.80 6.14 -1.13
N LEU A 78 11.55 6.83 -2.25
CA LEU A 78 10.82 6.26 -3.40
C LEU A 78 11.59 5.10 -4.04
N GLN A 79 12.91 5.21 -4.18
CA GLN A 79 13.75 4.13 -4.71
C GLN A 79 13.66 2.85 -3.86
N ARG A 80 13.61 3.00 -2.53
CA ARG A 80 13.46 1.85 -1.62
C ARG A 80 12.04 1.28 -1.66
N LEU A 81 11.01 2.13 -1.71
CA LEU A 81 9.62 1.68 -1.72
C LEU A 81 9.21 0.99 -3.03
N CYS A 82 9.61 1.50 -4.19
CA CYS A 82 9.19 0.93 -5.48
C CYS A 82 9.68 -0.51 -5.69
N ARG A 83 10.67 -0.96 -4.91
CA ARG A 83 11.18 -2.34 -4.93
C ARG A 83 10.30 -3.35 -4.20
N THR A 84 9.44 -2.89 -3.30
CA THR A 84 8.69 -3.76 -2.39
C THR A 84 7.19 -3.54 -2.42
N VAL A 85 6.73 -2.40 -2.95
CA VAL A 85 5.31 -2.07 -3.04
C VAL A 85 5.02 -1.27 -4.32
N ASN A 86 3.76 -1.30 -4.74
CA ASN A 86 3.26 -0.39 -5.77
C ASN A 86 3.16 1.03 -5.23
N VAL A 87 3.78 1.98 -5.92
CA VAL A 87 3.83 3.39 -5.50
C VAL A 87 3.14 4.26 -6.53
N VAL A 88 2.13 5.03 -6.09
CA VAL A 88 1.46 6.07 -6.89
C VAL A 88 1.78 7.44 -6.27
N PRO A 89 2.69 8.24 -6.85
CA PRO A 89 3.05 9.51 -6.27
C PRO A 89 1.95 10.56 -6.51
N VAL A 90 1.77 11.45 -5.54
CA VAL A 90 0.76 12.51 -5.58
C VAL A 90 1.37 13.84 -5.14
N ILE A 91 0.93 14.94 -5.77
CA ILE A 91 1.21 16.30 -5.30
C ILE A 91 0.10 16.64 -4.31
N ALA A 92 0.46 16.66 -3.03
CA ALA A 92 -0.47 17.01 -1.96
C ALA A 92 -0.74 18.52 -1.91
N ARG A 93 -1.91 18.93 -1.39
CA ARG A 93 -2.35 20.33 -1.28
C ARG A 93 -2.17 21.10 -2.59
N ALA A 94 -2.60 20.49 -3.69
CA ALA A 94 -2.45 21.10 -5.01
C ALA A 94 -3.17 22.46 -5.15
N ASP A 95 -4.08 22.80 -4.23
CA ASP A 95 -4.72 24.11 -4.11
C ASP A 95 -3.75 25.25 -3.75
N SER A 96 -2.53 24.95 -3.30
CA SER A 96 -1.50 25.96 -3.03
C SER A 96 -0.67 26.36 -4.25
N LEU A 97 -0.89 25.73 -5.41
CA LEU A 97 -0.15 25.97 -6.65
C LEU A 97 -1.12 26.45 -7.73
N THR A 98 -0.69 27.36 -8.60
CA THR A 98 -1.45 27.65 -9.82
C THR A 98 -1.41 26.47 -10.78
N MET A 99 -2.27 26.47 -11.81
CA MET A 99 -2.30 25.40 -12.80
C MET A 99 -0.97 25.30 -13.56
N GLU A 100 -0.35 26.43 -13.88
CA GLU A 100 0.94 26.51 -14.55
C GLU A 100 2.07 25.99 -13.66
N GLU A 101 2.07 26.37 -12.38
CA GLU A 101 3.06 25.91 -11.40
C GLU A 101 2.96 24.41 -11.17
N ARG A 102 1.74 23.90 -11.07
CA ARG A 102 1.43 22.48 -10.95
C ARG A 102 1.95 21.70 -12.15
N ASP A 103 1.69 22.16 -13.37
CA ASP A 103 2.16 21.48 -14.59
C ASP A 103 3.68 21.53 -14.74
N ALA A 104 4.29 22.66 -14.39
CA ALA A 104 5.74 22.77 -14.31
C ALA A 104 6.31 21.82 -13.24
N PHE A 105 5.65 21.70 -12.08
CA PHE A 105 6.11 20.83 -10.98
C PHE A 105 5.97 19.35 -11.33
N ARG A 106 4.85 18.96 -11.96
CA ARG A 106 4.64 17.60 -12.47
C ARG A 106 5.75 17.20 -13.43
N ARG A 107 6.05 18.05 -14.42
CA ARG A 107 7.12 17.78 -15.40
C ARG A 107 8.48 17.61 -14.73
N ARG A 108 8.80 18.45 -13.75
CA ARG A 108 10.04 18.34 -12.95
C ARG A 108 10.08 17.03 -12.18
N ILE A 109 9.01 16.65 -11.47
CA ILE A 109 8.95 15.37 -10.74
C ILE A 109 9.12 14.18 -11.70
N GLN A 110 8.43 14.19 -12.85
CA GLN A 110 8.57 13.16 -13.88
C GLN A 110 10.01 13.04 -14.39
N GLN A 111 10.69 14.16 -14.63
CA GLN A 111 12.09 14.15 -15.04
C GLN A 111 13.01 13.56 -13.96
N ASN A 112 12.80 13.91 -12.69
CA ASN A 112 13.57 13.36 -11.57
C ASN A 112 13.35 11.85 -11.41
N MET A 113 12.10 11.37 -11.51
CA MET A 113 11.81 9.94 -11.44
C MET A 113 12.54 9.17 -12.56
N ARG A 114 12.57 9.70 -13.79
CA ARG A 114 13.33 9.10 -14.89
C ARG A 114 14.84 9.12 -14.66
N ALA A 115 15.38 10.24 -14.19
CA ALA A 115 16.81 10.40 -13.93
C ALA A 115 17.33 9.46 -12.83
N HIS A 116 16.47 9.11 -11.87
CA HIS A 116 16.81 8.26 -10.72
C HIS A 116 16.29 6.82 -10.83
N CYS A 117 15.81 6.42 -12.02
CA CYS A 117 15.25 5.09 -12.29
C CYS A 117 14.16 4.67 -11.27
N ILE A 118 13.25 5.59 -10.96
CA ILE A 118 12.12 5.34 -10.07
C ILE A 118 10.92 4.92 -10.92
N ASP A 119 10.66 3.62 -10.95
CA ASP A 119 9.52 3.03 -11.65
C ASP A 119 8.28 2.98 -10.74
N VAL A 120 7.42 3.98 -10.91
CA VAL A 120 6.14 4.08 -10.21
C VAL A 120 5.04 3.30 -10.94
N TYR A 121 3.97 3.00 -10.22
CA TYR A 121 2.80 2.32 -10.78
C TYR A 121 2.03 3.24 -11.74
N PRO A 122 1.50 2.73 -12.88
CA PRO A 122 1.72 1.39 -13.45
C PRO A 122 3.10 1.26 -14.10
N GLN A 123 3.88 0.23 -13.78
CA GLN A 123 5.24 0.06 -14.32
C GLN A 123 5.21 -0.43 -15.78
N LYS A 124 6.08 0.13 -16.63
CA LYS A 124 6.13 -0.21 -18.08
C LYS A 124 6.44 -1.67 -18.37
N CYS A 125 7.17 -2.32 -17.47
CA CYS A 125 7.54 -3.73 -17.60
C CYS A 125 6.37 -4.69 -17.38
N PHE A 126 5.23 -4.21 -16.87
CA PHE A 126 4.03 -5.00 -16.63
C PHE A 126 2.91 -4.73 -17.65
N ASP A 127 3.19 -3.97 -18.72
CA ASP A 127 2.24 -3.84 -19.82
C ASP A 127 2.21 -5.17 -20.60
N GLU A 128 1.12 -5.94 -20.50
CA GLU A 128 1.00 -7.25 -21.16
C GLU A 128 0.76 -7.11 -22.67
N ASP A 129 -0.12 -6.17 -23.06
CA ASP A 129 -0.48 -5.95 -24.45
C ASP A 129 -0.48 -4.45 -24.86
N ILE A 130 -0.83 -4.19 -26.13
CA ILE A 130 -0.85 -2.84 -26.71
C ILE A 130 -1.95 -1.98 -26.07
N ASN A 131 -3.10 -2.56 -25.72
CA ASN A 131 -4.20 -1.83 -25.10
C ASN A 131 -3.81 -1.38 -23.70
N ASP A 132 -3.20 -2.26 -22.91
CA ASP A 132 -2.67 -1.97 -21.58
C ASP A 132 -1.62 -0.88 -21.66
N ARG A 133 -0.68 -0.99 -22.60
CA ARG A 133 0.34 0.03 -22.82
C ARG A 133 -0.27 1.40 -23.13
N ILE A 134 -1.34 1.47 -23.93
CA ILE A 134 -2.03 2.73 -24.26
C ILE A 134 -2.77 3.27 -23.03
N LEU A 135 -3.48 2.42 -22.29
CA LEU A 135 -4.21 2.80 -21.08
C LEU A 135 -3.27 3.32 -19.99
N ASN A 136 -2.23 2.54 -19.70
CA ASN A 136 -1.23 2.87 -18.69
C ASN A 136 -0.40 4.09 -19.07
N SER A 137 -0.14 4.33 -20.37
CA SER A 137 0.53 5.56 -20.81
C SER A 137 -0.26 6.81 -20.42
N LYS A 138 -1.58 6.81 -20.61
CA LYS A 138 -2.45 7.95 -20.23
C LYS A 138 -2.40 8.24 -18.73
N ILE A 139 -2.28 7.19 -17.91
CA ILE A 139 -2.14 7.30 -16.45
C ILE A 139 -0.77 7.87 -16.09
N ARG A 140 0.31 7.30 -16.65
CA ARG A 140 1.69 7.75 -16.43
C ARG A 140 1.90 9.21 -16.77
N ASP A 141 1.24 9.72 -17.81
CA ASP A 141 1.33 11.13 -18.22
C ASP A 141 0.72 12.09 -17.18
N ARG A 142 -0.28 11.62 -16.42
CA ARG A 142 -0.94 12.38 -15.35
C ARG A 142 -0.23 12.28 -14.00
N ILE A 143 0.60 11.26 -13.81
CA ILE A 143 1.33 11.02 -12.56
C ILE A 143 2.55 11.97 -12.44
N PRO A 144 2.77 12.62 -11.29
CA PRO A 144 1.96 12.56 -10.06
C PRO A 144 0.63 13.31 -10.14
N PHE A 145 -0.42 12.73 -9.55
CA PHE A 145 -1.74 13.37 -9.47
C PHE A 145 -1.71 14.52 -8.47
N ALA A 146 -2.20 15.70 -8.87
CA ALA A 146 -2.33 16.82 -7.95
C ALA A 146 -3.70 16.82 -7.28
N VAL A 147 -3.68 16.53 -5.99
CA VAL A 147 -4.85 16.20 -5.20
C VAL A 147 -5.05 17.20 -4.08
N VAL A 148 -6.32 17.43 -3.75
CA VAL A 148 -6.75 18.26 -2.62
C VAL A 148 -7.58 17.37 -1.71
N GLY A 149 -7.25 17.34 -0.41
CA GLY A 149 -8.04 16.63 0.57
C GLY A 149 -9.11 17.54 1.18
N ALA A 150 -10.29 16.98 1.46
CA ALA A 150 -11.35 17.66 2.19
C ALA A 150 -12.03 16.71 3.19
N ASP A 151 -12.29 17.23 4.38
CA ASP A 151 -12.97 16.52 5.47
C ASP A 151 -14.41 17.00 5.69
N ARG A 152 -14.79 18.13 5.06
CA ARG A 152 -16.08 18.81 5.19
C ARG A 152 -16.86 18.77 3.89
N GLU A 153 -18.16 18.63 4.05
CA GLU A 153 -19.11 18.79 2.96
C GLU A 153 -19.70 20.20 2.97
N HIS A 154 -20.00 20.71 1.78
CA HIS A 154 -20.56 22.04 1.55
C HIS A 154 -21.69 21.97 0.53
N LEU A 155 -22.69 22.84 0.67
CA LEU A 155 -23.77 22.93 -0.31
C LEU A 155 -23.35 23.85 -1.45
N VAL A 156 -23.23 23.31 -2.67
CA VAL A 156 -22.91 24.07 -3.89
C VAL A 156 -23.94 23.71 -4.96
N ASN A 157 -24.65 24.71 -5.50
CA ASN A 157 -25.69 24.53 -6.52
C ASN A 157 -26.75 23.47 -6.12
N GLY A 158 -27.20 23.51 -4.85
CA GLY A 158 -28.18 22.56 -4.32
C GLY A 158 -27.68 21.15 -4.05
N ARG A 159 -26.38 20.87 -4.29
CA ARG A 159 -25.77 19.55 -4.05
C ARG A 159 -24.78 19.62 -2.89
N CYS A 160 -24.90 18.69 -1.94
CA CYS A 160 -23.89 18.53 -0.89
C CYS A 160 -22.63 17.95 -1.52
N VAL A 161 -21.51 18.67 -1.57
CA VAL A 161 -20.24 18.29 -2.21
C VAL A 161 -19.12 18.27 -1.19
N LEU A 162 -18.23 17.27 -1.28
CA LEU A 162 -17.03 17.23 -0.46
C LEU A 162 -16.05 18.29 -1.00
N GLY A 163 -15.63 19.21 -0.14
CA GLY A 163 -14.83 20.34 -0.60
C GLY A 163 -14.11 21.09 0.50
N ARG A 164 -13.13 21.90 0.09
CA ARG A 164 -12.34 22.74 0.99
C ARG A 164 -12.77 24.19 0.82
N LYS A 165 -13.32 24.79 1.88
CA LYS A 165 -13.68 26.21 1.90
C LYS A 165 -12.42 27.08 2.06
N THR A 166 -12.21 27.98 1.11
CA THR A 166 -11.17 29.00 1.13
C THR A 166 -11.79 30.40 1.24
N LYS A 167 -10.97 31.46 1.28
CA LYS A 167 -11.45 32.85 1.22
C LYS A 167 -12.08 33.21 -0.14
N TRP A 168 -11.72 32.47 -1.19
CA TRP A 168 -12.09 32.77 -2.58
C TRP A 168 -13.23 31.91 -3.12
N GLY A 169 -13.60 30.85 -2.40
CA GLY A 169 -14.63 29.92 -2.83
C GLY A 169 -14.47 28.54 -2.22
N ILE A 170 -15.22 27.58 -2.76
CA ILE A 170 -15.20 26.18 -2.32
C ILE A 170 -14.52 25.35 -3.41
N ILE A 171 -13.44 24.69 -3.03
CA ILE A 171 -12.73 23.74 -3.90
C ILE A 171 -13.41 22.39 -3.75
N GLU A 172 -14.27 22.05 -4.70
CA GLU A 172 -14.88 20.72 -4.80
C GLU A 172 -13.82 19.67 -5.14
N VAL A 173 -13.60 18.70 -4.24
CA VAL A 173 -12.54 17.70 -4.40
C VAL A 173 -12.89 16.64 -5.44
N GLU A 174 -14.18 16.37 -5.66
CA GLU A 174 -14.60 15.41 -6.68
C GLU A 174 -14.73 16.02 -8.09
N ASN A 175 -14.49 17.33 -8.23
CA ASN A 175 -14.59 18.01 -9.50
C ASN A 175 -13.22 18.02 -10.22
N MET A 176 -13.18 17.43 -11.43
CA MET A 176 -11.97 17.34 -12.24
C MET A 176 -11.42 18.71 -12.70
N ALA A 177 -12.26 19.75 -12.72
CA ALA A 177 -11.82 21.11 -13.00
C ALA A 177 -11.01 21.72 -11.85
N HIS A 178 -11.17 21.21 -10.62
CA HIS A 178 -10.51 21.73 -9.43
C HIS A 178 -9.28 20.91 -9.03
N CYS A 179 -9.36 19.58 -9.06
CA CYS A 179 -8.21 18.72 -8.74
C CYS A 179 -8.31 17.34 -9.41
N GLU A 180 -7.21 16.58 -9.36
CA GLU A 180 -7.11 15.22 -9.93
C GLU A 180 -7.44 14.12 -8.92
N PHE A 181 -8.05 14.44 -7.78
CA PHE A 181 -8.50 13.42 -6.83
C PHE A 181 -9.43 12.36 -7.45
N PRO A 182 -10.37 12.69 -8.36
CA PRO A 182 -11.18 11.68 -9.02
C PRO A 182 -10.34 10.64 -9.77
N LEU A 183 -9.23 11.04 -10.39
CA LEU A 183 -8.34 10.12 -11.10
C LEU A 183 -7.63 9.17 -10.14
N LEU A 184 -7.11 9.69 -9.02
CA LEU A 184 -6.47 8.87 -7.99
C LEU A 184 -7.45 7.84 -7.41
N ARG A 185 -8.66 8.30 -7.03
CA ARG A 185 -9.72 7.44 -6.52
C ARG A 185 -10.04 6.35 -7.54
N ASP A 186 -10.38 6.72 -8.77
CA ASP A 186 -10.84 5.78 -9.79
C ASP A 186 -9.75 4.78 -10.21
N LEU A 187 -8.47 5.15 -10.10
CA LEU A 187 -7.36 4.23 -10.23
C LEU A 187 -7.36 3.19 -9.10
N LEU A 188 -7.40 3.64 -7.83
CA LEU A 188 -7.25 2.77 -6.67
C LEU A 188 -8.43 1.82 -6.43
N ILE A 189 -9.67 2.26 -6.69
CA ILE A 189 -10.87 1.52 -6.29
C ILE A 189 -11.70 0.96 -7.45
N ARG A 190 -11.52 1.46 -8.68
CA ARG A 190 -12.37 1.08 -9.83
C ARG A 190 -11.63 0.34 -10.91
N SER A 191 -10.68 1.00 -11.53
CA SER A 191 -10.08 0.53 -12.78
C SER A 191 -8.91 -0.42 -12.56
N HIS A 192 -8.04 -0.13 -11.58
CA HIS A 192 -6.74 -0.81 -11.45
C HIS A 192 -6.59 -1.57 -10.12
N LEU A 193 -7.66 -1.71 -9.34
CA LEU A 193 -7.61 -2.40 -8.04
C LEU A 193 -7.10 -3.84 -8.16
N GLN A 194 -7.55 -4.57 -9.19
CA GLN A 194 -7.17 -5.97 -9.37
C GLN A 194 -5.72 -6.09 -9.85
N ASP A 195 -5.31 -5.30 -10.84
CA ASP A 195 -3.91 -5.25 -11.31
C ASP A 195 -2.93 -4.88 -10.17
N LEU A 196 -3.27 -3.90 -9.34
CA LEU A 196 -2.50 -3.56 -8.15
C LEU A 196 -2.30 -4.75 -7.20
N LYS A 197 -3.34 -5.58 -7.02
CA LYS A 197 -3.25 -6.80 -6.20
C LYS A 197 -2.42 -7.88 -6.88
N ASP A 198 -2.57 -8.06 -8.19
CA ASP A 198 -1.87 -9.09 -8.94
C ASP A 198 -0.36 -8.82 -8.97
N ILE A 199 0.06 -7.57 -9.20
CA ILE A 199 1.47 -7.18 -9.09
C ILE A 199 1.97 -7.35 -7.65
N THR A 200 1.16 -6.99 -6.64
CA THR A 200 1.56 -7.16 -5.23
C THR A 200 1.77 -8.63 -4.88
N HIS A 201 0.90 -9.51 -5.33
CA HIS A 201 0.97 -10.94 -5.04
C HIS A 201 2.07 -11.64 -5.85
N ASN A 202 2.11 -11.43 -7.17
CA ASN A 202 2.96 -12.19 -8.07
C ASN A 202 4.38 -11.63 -8.19
N VAL A 203 4.58 -10.35 -7.88
CA VAL A 203 5.90 -9.69 -7.96
C VAL A 203 6.41 -9.37 -6.57
N HIS A 204 5.77 -8.46 -5.85
CA HIS A 204 6.33 -7.92 -4.61
C HIS A 204 6.42 -8.96 -3.49
N TYR A 205 5.31 -9.67 -3.25
CA TYR A 205 5.26 -10.75 -2.26
C TYR A 205 6.16 -11.91 -2.68
N GLU A 206 6.19 -12.25 -3.97
CA GLU A 206 6.97 -13.41 -4.42
C GLU A 206 8.48 -13.15 -4.37
N ASN A 207 8.92 -11.94 -4.70
CA ASN A 207 10.30 -11.50 -4.47
C ASN A 207 10.68 -11.62 -2.99
N TYR A 208 9.81 -11.17 -2.09
CA TYR A 208 10.03 -11.30 -0.65
C TYR A 208 10.10 -12.77 -0.21
N ARG A 209 9.18 -13.61 -0.69
CA ARG A 209 9.12 -15.04 -0.35
C ARG A 209 10.38 -15.77 -0.79
N VAL A 210 10.88 -15.52 -2.01
CA VAL A 210 12.14 -16.12 -2.50
C VAL A 210 13.31 -15.74 -1.59
N ILE A 211 13.46 -14.45 -1.25
CA ILE A 211 14.53 -13.98 -0.36
C ILE A 211 14.45 -14.69 1.00
N ARG A 212 13.26 -14.73 1.61
CA ARG A 212 13.06 -15.35 2.93
C ARG A 212 13.30 -16.85 2.95
N LEU A 213 12.87 -17.57 1.90
CA LEU A 213 13.12 -19.01 1.80
C LEU A 213 14.62 -19.29 1.67
N ASN A 214 15.34 -18.53 0.85
CA ASN A 214 16.78 -18.68 0.70
C ASN A 214 17.55 -18.36 1.99
N GLU A 215 17.14 -17.31 2.72
CA GLU A 215 17.68 -17.01 4.06
C GLU A 215 17.44 -18.15 5.05
N SER A 216 16.25 -18.76 5.02
CA SER A 216 15.93 -19.89 5.91
C SER A 216 16.76 -21.15 5.63
N HIS A 217 17.19 -21.36 4.38
CA HIS A 217 18.11 -22.44 4.00
C HIS A 217 19.57 -22.17 4.42
N LEU A 218 19.90 -20.94 4.82
CA LEU A 218 21.23 -20.55 5.31
C LEU A 218 21.33 -20.53 6.85
N LEU A 219 20.22 -20.72 7.57
CA LEU A 219 20.29 -20.98 9.00
C LEU A 219 21.02 -22.32 9.22
N PRO A 220 21.97 -22.41 10.17
CA PRO A 220 22.57 -23.68 10.52
C PRO A 220 21.45 -24.69 10.76
N ARG A 221 21.55 -25.90 10.19
CA ARG A 221 20.72 -27.01 10.63
C ARG A 221 20.75 -26.99 12.16
N GLY A 222 19.60 -26.75 12.79
CA GLY A 222 19.49 -26.85 14.24
C GLY A 222 19.99 -28.22 14.70
N PRO A 223 20.31 -28.38 16.00
CA PRO A 223 20.72 -29.67 16.55
C PRO A 223 19.72 -30.75 16.12
N GLY A 224 20.23 -31.92 15.71
CA GLY A 224 19.58 -32.94 14.86
C GLY A 224 18.30 -33.63 15.36
N TRP A 225 17.50 -32.98 16.20
CA TRP A 225 16.27 -33.47 16.81
C TRP A 225 15.01 -32.89 16.16
N VAL A 226 15.15 -31.94 15.23
CA VAL A 226 14.04 -31.40 14.42
C VAL A 226 14.40 -31.46 12.94
N ASN A 227 14.29 -32.66 12.35
CA ASN A 227 14.22 -32.83 10.91
C ASN A 227 12.73 -32.87 10.50
N LEU A 228 12.21 -31.77 9.97
CA LEU A 228 10.93 -31.71 9.24
C LEU A 228 11.16 -31.80 7.72
N ALA A 229 12.11 -32.62 7.28
CA ALA A 229 12.25 -32.94 5.86
C ALA A 229 11.36 -34.15 5.50
N PRO A 230 10.67 -34.14 4.36
CA PRO A 230 9.91 -35.30 3.90
C PRO A 230 10.86 -36.46 3.63
N ALA A 231 10.48 -37.66 4.07
CA ALA A 231 11.29 -38.86 3.93
C ALA A 231 11.60 -39.16 2.46
N SER A 232 12.89 -39.32 2.13
CA SER A 232 13.32 -39.85 0.84
C SER A 232 12.92 -41.33 0.72
N PRO A 233 12.43 -41.78 -0.45
CA PRO A 233 11.98 -43.15 -0.62
C PRO A 233 13.17 -44.10 -0.81
N GLY A 234 13.22 -45.13 0.04
CA GLY A 234 13.83 -46.42 -0.30
C GLY A 234 15.30 -46.59 0.04
N GLN A 235 15.57 -47.19 1.20
CA GLN A 235 16.63 -48.20 1.29
C GLN A 235 16.21 -49.30 2.27
N LEU A 236 16.02 -50.49 1.69
CA LEU A 236 15.64 -51.74 2.32
C LEU A 236 16.72 -52.12 3.34
N THR A 237 16.39 -52.19 4.63
CA THR A 237 17.28 -52.73 5.66
C THR A 237 16.88 -54.16 6.01
N THR A 238 17.83 -55.08 5.89
CA THR A 238 17.72 -56.48 6.29
C THR A 238 17.66 -56.60 7.82
N PRO A 239 16.93 -57.59 8.38
CA PRO A 239 16.74 -57.68 9.83
C PRO A 239 17.93 -58.36 10.52
N GLY A 240 18.47 -57.71 11.55
CA GLY A 240 19.42 -58.28 12.51
C GLY A 240 18.76 -59.18 13.56
N PRO A 241 19.53 -60.02 14.28
CA PRO A 241 18.99 -61.15 15.01
C PRO A 241 18.38 -60.76 16.37
N VAL A 242 17.26 -61.39 16.69
CA VAL A 242 16.51 -61.26 17.94
C VAL A 242 17.10 -62.15 19.05
N LYS A 243 17.49 -61.58 20.19
CA LYS A 243 17.59 -62.23 21.52
C LYS A 243 17.49 -61.14 22.61
N ALA A 244 16.93 -61.33 23.79
CA ALA A 244 15.89 -62.16 24.35
C ALA A 244 15.56 -61.50 25.71
N ARG A 245 14.27 -61.36 26.02
CA ARG A 245 13.72 -60.84 27.29
C ARG A 245 14.35 -61.51 28.52
N ARG A 246 14.67 -60.73 29.56
CA ARG A 246 14.56 -61.20 30.96
C ARG A 246 13.69 -60.23 31.74
N ARG A 247 12.63 -60.80 32.33
CA ARG A 247 11.60 -60.14 33.14
C ARG A 247 12.15 -59.85 34.55
N ALA A 248 11.71 -58.71 35.08
CA ALA A 248 11.70 -58.43 36.51
C ALA A 248 10.84 -59.45 37.26
N ARG A 249 11.23 -59.78 38.49
CA ARG A 249 10.44 -60.54 39.45
C ARG A 249 10.51 -59.77 40.77
N ASP A 250 9.42 -59.10 41.10
CA ASP A 250 9.08 -58.72 42.46
C ASP A 250 8.61 -59.98 43.18
N ASP A 251 9.06 -60.20 44.41
CA ASP A 251 8.35 -61.00 45.42
C ASP A 251 8.52 -60.29 46.76
N LEU A 252 7.37 -60.05 47.40
CA LEU A 252 7.13 -59.42 48.70
C LEU A 252 6.99 -60.51 49.77
N GLU A 253 7.14 -60.10 51.04
CA GLU A 253 6.87 -60.80 52.32
C GLU A 253 8.09 -61.56 52.88
N ASP A 254 8.48 -61.41 54.15
CA ASP A 254 7.62 -61.44 55.33
C ASP A 254 8.28 -60.80 56.58
N ARG A 255 7.44 -60.67 57.61
CA ARG A 255 7.52 -59.93 58.88
C ARG A 255 8.62 -60.33 59.89
N LEU A 256 8.80 -59.41 60.86
CA LEU A 256 9.53 -59.40 62.16
C LEU A 256 10.95 -58.83 62.15
#